data_AF-A0A660SIY8-F1
#
_entry.id   AF-A0A660SIY8-F1
#
_cell.length_a   1.000
_cell.length_b   1.000
_cell.length_c   1.000
_cell.angle_alpha   90.00
_cell.angle_beta   90.00
_cell.angle_gamma   90.00
#
_symmetry.space_group_name_H-M   'P 1'
#
loop_
_entity.id
_entity.type
_entity.pdbx_description
1 polymer ?
#
loop_
_entity_poly.entity_id
_entity_poly.type
_entity_poly.pdbx_seq_one_letter_code
_entity_poly.pdbx_strand_id
1 'polypeptide(L)' 'MNKRIYQIEITLKEFKPKIWRRILIPSDFLLSDFHKIIQITMGWD' A
#
# COMPACT_ATOMS: atom_id res chain seq x y z
N MET A 1 -9.95 -21.18 5.58
CA MET A 1 -9.33 -20.86 4.27
C MET A 1 -8.20 -19.87 4.51
N ASN A 2 -6.96 -20.19 4.11
CA ASN A 2 -5.86 -19.23 4.19
C ASN A 2 -6.10 -18.12 3.18
N LYS A 3 -6.37 -16.89 3.67
CA LYS A 3 -6.39 -15.71 2.82
C LYS A 3 -4.97 -15.49 2.30
N ARG A 4 -4.82 -15.35 0.98
CA ARG A 4 -3.50 -15.02 0.41
C ARG A 4 -3.16 -13.60 0.84
N ILE A 5 -1.90 -13.37 1.18
CA ILE A 5 -1.40 -12.05 1.53
C ILE A 5 -0.50 -11.56 0.39
N TYR A 6 -0.76 -10.36 -0.10
CA TYR A 6 0.10 -9.67 -1.05
C TYR A 6 1.06 -8.75 -0.31
N GLN A 7 2.33 -8.80 -0.71
CA GLN A 7 3.32 -7.82 -0.31
C GLN A 7 3.46 -6.79 -1.43
N ILE A 8 3.16 -5.53 -1.12
CA ILE A 8 3.17 -4.44 -2.09
C ILE A 8 4.19 -3.39 -1.67
N GLU A 9 5.00 -2.94 -2.62
CA GLU A 9 5.86 -1.77 -2.47
C GLU A 9 5.21 -0.58 -3.16
N ILE A 10 5.00 0.50 -2.39
CA ILE A 10 4.44 1.77 -2.89
C ILE A 10 5.58 2.78 -2.92
N THR A 11 5.70 3.51 -4.02
CA THR A 11 6.79 4.47 -4.26
C THR A 11 6.23 5.78 -4.79
N LEU A 12 6.71 6.91 -4.26
CA LEU A 12 6.39 8.22 -4.83
C LEU A 12 7.33 8.48 -5.99
N LYS A 13 6.75 8.73 -7.17
CA LYS A 13 7.50 9.13 -8.36
C LYS A 13 8.09 10.52 -8.14
N GLU A 14 9.18 10.82 -8.85
CA GLU A 14 9.79 12.17 -8.92
C GLU A 14 10.55 12.65 -7.66
N PHE A 15 10.63 11.83 -6.61
CA PHE A 15 11.41 12.16 -5.40
C PHE A 15 12.81 11.50 -5.38
N LYS A 16 13.81 12.28 -4.95
CA LYS A 16 15.16 11.82 -4.62
C LYS A 16 15.57 12.39 -3.25
N PRO A 17 15.90 11.56 -2.24
CA PRO A 17 15.91 10.09 -2.27
C PRO A 17 14.50 9.48 -2.44
N LYS A 18 14.45 8.21 -2.86
CA LYS A 18 13.19 7.47 -3.10
C LYS A 18 12.35 7.44 -1.81
N ILE A 19 11.13 7.96 -1.86
CA ILE A 19 10.15 7.83 -0.78
C ILE A 19 9.31 6.58 -1.06
N TRP A 20 9.31 5.63 -0.13
CA TRP A 20 8.62 4.34 -0.32
C TRP A 20 8.08 3.76 0.98
N ARG A 21 7.12 2.85 0.85
CA ARG A 21 6.51 2.04 1.92
C ARG A 21 6.30 0.62 1.42
N ARG A 22 6.35 -0.36 2.33
CA ARG A 22 6.02 -1.76 2.05
C ARG A 22 4.94 -2.22 2.99
N ILE A 23 3.88 -2.81 2.44
CA ILE A 23 2.70 -3.25 3.20
C ILE A 23 2.29 -4.66 2.83
N LEU A 24 1.61 -5.31 3.77
CA LEU A 24 0.99 -6.61 3.61
C LEU A 24 -0.53 -6.42 3.60
N ILE A 25 -1.20 -6.86 2.55
CA ILE A 25 -2.66 -6.77 2.44
C ILE A 25 -3.28 -8.13 2.11
N PRO A 26 -4.50 -8.42 2.60
CA PRO A 26 -5.27 -9.57 2.14
C PRO A 26 -5.58 -9.48 0.64
N SER A 27 -5.63 -10.63 -0.03
CA SER A 27 -5.92 -10.70 -1.47
C SER A 27 -7.36 -10.33 -1.85
N ASP A 28 -8.25 -10.25 -0.86
CA ASP A 28 -9.67 -9.93 -1.01
C ASP A 28 -10.01 -8.46 -0.70
N PHE A 29 -9.01 -7.59 -0.54
CA PHE A 29 -9.26 -6.15 -0.42
C PHE A 29 -9.82 -5.54 -1.71
N LEU A 30 -10.81 -4.67 -1.52
CA LEU A 30 -11.33 -3.84 -2.59
C LEU A 30 -10.31 -2.74 -2.92
N LEU A 31 -10.32 -2.27 -4.16
CA LEU A 31 -9.47 -1.15 -4.58
C LEU A 31 -9.76 0.13 -3.79
N SER A 32 -11.00 0.33 -3.32
CA SER A 32 -11.38 1.45 -2.45
C SER A 32 -10.68 1.40 -1.09
N ASP A 33 -10.55 0.20 -0.51
CA ASP A 33 -9.86 0.01 0.77
C ASP A 33 -8.35 0.14 0.57
N PHE A 34 -7.84 -0.40 -0.55
CA PHE A 34 -6.44 -0.24 -0.93
C PHE A 34 -6.06 1.24 -1.11
N HIS A 35 -6.94 2.05 -1.73
CA HIS A 35 -6.75 3.49 -1.84
C HIS A 35 -6.59 4.16 -0.48
N LYS A 36 -7.46 3.86 0.50
CA LYS A 36 -7.35 4.40 1.87
C LYS A 36 -6.06 4.00 2.56
N ILE A 37 -5.62 2.75 2.36
CA ILE A 37 -4.36 2.25 2.93
C ILE A 37 -3.17 3.02 2.35
N ILE A 38 -3.19 3.35 1.05
CA ILE A 38 -2.14 4.20 0.47
C ILE A 38 -2.11 5.57 1.16
N GLN A 39 -3.27 6.22 1.37
CA GLN A 39 -3.33 7.52 2.06
C GLN A 39 -2.73 7.44 3.47
N ILE A 40 -3.20 6.50 4.29
CA ILE A 40 -2.75 6.32 5.68
C ILE A 40 -1.25 6.00 5.74
N THR A 41 -0.77 5.09 4.89
CA THR A 41 0.64 4.63 4.94
C THR A 41 1.62 5.71 4.47
N MET A 42 1.16 6.65 3.66
CA MET A 42 1.91 7.83 3.26
C MET A 42 1.77 9.01 4.23
N GLY A 43 0.88 8.92 5.22
CA GLY A 43 0.60 10.01 6.17
C GLY A 43 -0.18 11.16 5.55
N TRP A 44 -1.05 10.85 4.58
CA TRP A 44 -1.92 11.82 3.90
C TRP A 44 -3.31 11.95 4.55
N ASP A 45 -3.64 11.08 5.52
CA ASP A 45 -4.85 11.07 6.35
C ASP A 45 -4.52 10.62 7.79
#